data_AF-W7E246-F1
#
_entry.id   AF-W7E246-F1
#
_cell.length_a   1.000
_cell.length_b   1.000
_cell.length_c   1.000
_cell.angle_alpha   90.00
_cell.angle_beta   90.00
_cell.angle_gamma   90.00
#
_symmetry.space_group_name_H-M   'P 1'
#
loop_
_entity.id
_entity.type
_entity.pdbx_description
1 polymer ?
#
loop_
_entity_poly.entity_id
_entity_poly.type
_entity_poly.pdbx_seq_one_letter_code
_entity_poly.pdbx_strand_id
1 'polypeptide(L)'
;MEKMLVFGHKNPDTDTICSAIALSELKKAEGLDVEAVRLGELNSETEFVLKSAGIDAPRLVQTVSNEVSTVCLVDHNEAQQSADDISDVTIHTVIDHHRIANFETADPLYYRAEPVGCTATILLKLFN
;
A
#
# COMPACT_ATOMS: atom_id res chain seq x y z
N MET A 1 1.32 1.72 -19.95
CA MET A 1 0.31 1.43 -18.91
C MET A 1 0.21 2.65 -18.02
N GLU A 2 -0.94 2.89 -17.42
CA GLU A 2 -1.09 4.02 -16.49
C GLU A 2 -0.38 3.70 -15.18
N LYS A 3 0.34 4.68 -14.64
CA LYS A 3 1.11 4.54 -13.40
C LYS A 3 0.15 4.44 -12.21
N MET A 4 0.45 3.58 -11.24
CA MET A 4 -0.27 3.50 -9.97
C MET A 4 0.67 3.68 -8.77
N LEU A 5 0.14 4.16 -7.65
CA LEU A 5 0.86 4.23 -6.39
C LEU A 5 0.41 3.11 -5.45
N VAL A 6 1.35 2.57 -4.68
CA VAL A 6 1.11 1.56 -3.64
C VAL A 6 1.51 2.12 -2.28
N PHE A 7 0.60 2.11 -1.30
CA PHE A 7 0.89 2.65 0.03
C PHE A 7 0.02 2.00 1.11
N GLY A 8 0.52 2.06 2.35
CA GLY A 8 -0.27 1.74 3.54
C GLY A 8 -0.78 2.99 4.26
N HIS A 9 -1.08 2.86 5.56
CA HIS A 9 -1.77 3.92 6.30
C HIS A 9 -0.87 5.13 6.67
N LYS A 10 -1.50 6.28 6.95
CA LYS A 10 -0.89 7.60 7.26
C LYS A 10 0.19 7.62 8.33
N ASN A 11 0.06 6.80 9.37
CA ASN A 11 1.07 6.67 10.43
C ASN A 11 1.83 5.35 10.22
N PRO A 12 2.71 5.27 9.21
CA PRO A 12 3.21 4.00 8.71
C PRO A 12 4.01 3.25 9.79
N ASP A 13 3.72 1.97 9.92
CA ASP A 13 4.56 1.03 10.64
C ASP A 13 5.38 0.18 9.67
N THR A 14 6.10 -0.79 10.20
CA THR A 14 6.98 -1.65 9.39
C THR A 14 6.19 -2.51 8.41
N ASP A 15 4.99 -2.99 8.77
CA ASP A 15 4.17 -3.80 7.86
C ASP A 15 3.68 -2.95 6.69
N THR A 16 3.12 -1.78 6.97
CA THR A 16 2.70 -0.81 5.94
C THR A 16 3.81 -0.53 4.92
N ILE A 17 5.03 -0.24 5.37
CA ILE A 17 6.14 0.12 4.47
C ILE A 17 6.65 -1.10 3.69
N CYS A 18 6.92 -2.20 4.37
CA CYS A 18 7.45 -3.40 3.72
C CYS A 18 6.43 -4.02 2.77
N SER A 19 5.14 -4.02 3.12
CA SER A 19 4.06 -4.52 2.27
C SER A 19 3.86 -3.64 1.04
N ALA A 20 4.01 -2.31 1.13
CA ALA A 20 3.91 -1.43 -0.03
C ALA A 20 5.05 -1.71 -1.04
N ILE A 21 6.28 -1.89 -0.54
CA ILE A 21 7.44 -2.28 -1.35
C ILE A 21 7.17 -3.64 -2.00
N ALA A 22 6.82 -4.66 -1.22
CA ALA A 22 6.63 -6.02 -1.72
C ALA A 22 5.49 -6.12 -2.74
N LEU A 23 4.34 -5.48 -2.50
CA LEU A 23 3.25 -5.44 -3.49
C LEU A 23 3.67 -4.70 -4.76
N SER A 24 4.46 -3.62 -4.64
CA SER A 24 4.95 -2.92 -5.82
C SER A 24 5.84 -3.80 -6.70
N GLU A 25 6.71 -4.62 -6.11
CA GLU A 25 7.56 -5.56 -6.84
C GLU A 25 6.74 -6.69 -7.48
N LEU A 26 5.72 -7.22 -6.78
CA LEU A 26 4.80 -8.21 -7.33
C LEU A 26 4.08 -7.65 -8.57
N LYS A 27 3.51 -6.45 -8.46
CA LYS A 27 2.76 -5.81 -9.55
C LYS A 27 3.65 -5.44 -10.74
N LYS A 28 4.90 -5.02 -10.51
CA LYS A 28 5.90 -4.84 -11.57
C LYS A 28 6.20 -6.16 -12.28
N ALA A 29 6.33 -7.26 -11.55
CA ALA A 29 6.53 -8.59 -12.15
C ALA A 29 5.31 -9.06 -12.96
N GLU A 30 4.09 -8.63 -12.60
CA GLU A 30 2.87 -8.80 -13.40
C GLU A 30 2.79 -7.85 -14.61
N GLY A 31 3.79 -6.99 -14.82
CA GLY A 31 3.90 -6.07 -15.95
C GLY A 31 3.26 -4.70 -15.73
N LEU A 32 2.82 -4.37 -14.52
CA LEU A 32 2.19 -3.08 -14.20
C LEU A 32 3.23 -2.01 -13.85
N ASP A 33 2.91 -0.75 -14.17
CA ASP A 33 3.73 0.41 -13.80
C ASP A 33 3.30 0.94 -12.44
N VAL A 34 4.04 0.59 -11.39
CA VAL A 34 3.70 0.95 -10.01
C VAL A 34 4.89 1.47 -9.20
N GLU A 35 4.63 2.38 -8.26
CA GLU A 35 5.61 2.93 -7.32
C GLU A 35 5.11 2.79 -5.89
N ALA A 36 5.96 2.26 -4.99
CA ALA A 36 5.69 2.28 -3.55
C ALA A 36 5.96 3.68 -2.98
N VAL A 37 5.02 4.22 -2.22
CA VAL A 37 5.12 5.51 -1.52
C VAL A 37 4.70 5.37 -0.06
N ARG A 38 5.05 6.35 0.77
CA ARG A 38 4.64 6.44 2.18
C ARG A 38 3.83 7.71 2.42
N LEU A 39 2.89 7.62 3.35
CA LEU A 39 2.01 8.74 3.72
C LEU A 39 2.46 9.51 4.97
N GLY A 40 3.49 9.04 5.66
CA GLY A 40 3.98 9.64 6.90
C GLY A 40 5.45 9.35 7.15
N GLU A 41 5.98 9.89 8.25
CA GLU A 41 7.36 9.69 8.66
C GLU A 41 7.63 8.25 9.12
N LEU A 42 8.85 7.78 8.86
CA LEU A 42 9.27 6.46 9.30
C LEU A 42 9.52 6.45 10.80
N ASN A 43 9.17 5.34 11.45
CA ASN A 43 9.60 5.07 12.81
C ASN A 43 10.99 4.40 12.82
N SER A 44 11.63 4.34 13.99
CA SER A 44 12.98 3.80 14.15
C SER A 44 13.11 2.31 13.83
N GLU A 45 12.05 1.52 14.04
CA GLU A 45 12.03 0.11 13.68
C GLU A 45 12.08 -0.05 12.16
N THR A 46 11.23 0.67 11.44
CA THR A 46 11.18 0.62 9.98
C THR A 46 12.46 1.14 9.35
N GLU A 47 13.05 2.23 9.87
CA GLU A 47 14.37 2.71 9.44
C GLU A 47 15.45 1.65 9.62
N PHE A 48 15.46 0.96 10.76
CA PHE A 48 16.39 -0.12 11.03
C PHE A 48 16.23 -1.28 10.04
N VAL A 49 14.99 -1.68 9.73
CA VAL A 49 14.68 -2.76 8.79
C VAL A 49 15.14 -2.40 7.37
N LEU A 50 14.78 -1.22 6.87
CA LEU A 50 15.17 -0.75 5.54
C LEU A 50 16.69 -0.68 5.38
N LYS A 51 17.37 -0.09 6.37
CA LYS A 51 18.83 -0.02 6.41
C LYS A 51 19.48 -1.40 6.43
N SER A 52 18.94 -2.33 7.22
CA SER A 52 19.46 -3.70 7.32
C SER A 52 19.26 -4.48 6.02
N ALA A 53 18.17 -4.20 5.29
CA ALA A 53 17.89 -4.80 3.99
C ALA A 53 18.64 -4.12 2.82
N GLY A 54 19.23 -2.93 3.04
CA GLY A 54 19.86 -2.15 1.98
C GLY A 54 18.87 -1.59 0.96
N ILE A 55 17.63 -1.32 1.41
CA ILE A 55 16.54 -0.81 0.57
C ILE A 55 16.29 0.65 0.91
N ASP A 56 16.15 1.49 -0.12
CA ASP A 56 15.79 2.90 0.04
C ASP A 56 14.35 3.06 0.54
N ALA A 57 14.13 4.05 1.40
CA ALA A 57 12.80 4.38 1.88
C ALA A 57 11.88 4.81 0.72
N PRO A 58 10.60 4.38 0.72
CA PRO A 58 9.60 4.91 -0.20
C PRO A 58 9.49 6.44 -0.09
N ARG A 59 9.22 7.09 -1.22
CA ARG A 59 9.04 8.53 -1.29
C ARG A 59 7.82 8.96 -0.46
N LEU A 60 7.96 10.04 0.30
CA LEU A 60 6.86 10.65 1.05
C LEU A 60 5.92 11.42 0.11
N VAL A 61 4.63 11.18 0.23
CA VAL A 61 3.57 11.93 -0.44
C VAL A 61 2.49 12.35 0.56
N GLN A 62 1.80 13.45 0.25
CA GLN A 62 0.64 13.91 1.04
C GLN A 62 -0.67 13.63 0.29
N THR A 63 -0.67 13.88 -1.01
CA THR A 63 -1.78 13.65 -1.95
C THR A 63 -1.34 12.71 -3.06
N VAL A 64 -2.28 11.99 -3.67
CA VAL A 64 -2.01 10.99 -4.72
C VAL A 64 -2.70 11.31 -6.04
N SER A 65 -3.84 12.01 -6.02
CA SER A 65 -4.65 12.36 -7.20
C SER A 65 -3.92 13.30 -8.17
N ASN A 66 -2.94 14.05 -7.67
CA ASN A 66 -2.11 14.93 -8.50
C ASN A 66 -1.02 14.17 -9.29
N GLU A 67 -0.82 12.88 -9.02
CA GLU A 67 0.20 12.04 -9.68
C GLU A 67 -0.41 10.90 -10.49
N VAL A 68 -1.46 10.26 -9.96
CA VAL A 68 -2.09 9.07 -10.55
C VAL A 68 -3.61 9.12 -10.38
N SER A 69 -4.33 8.45 -11.27
CA SER A 69 -5.78 8.25 -11.15
C SER A 69 -6.13 7.01 -10.34
N THR A 70 -5.18 6.09 -10.15
CA THR A 70 -5.43 4.74 -9.63
C THR A 70 -4.36 4.33 -8.61
N VAL A 71 -4.79 3.68 -7.52
CA VAL A 71 -3.94 3.31 -6.39
C VAL A 71 -4.16 1.87 -5.90
N CYS A 72 -3.19 1.34 -5.17
CA CYS A 72 -3.29 0.08 -4.44
C CYS A 72 -3.02 0.33 -2.96
N LEU A 73 -3.86 -0.26 -2.10
CA LEU A 73 -3.74 -0.15 -0.65
C LEU A 73 -3.18 -1.44 -0.07
N VAL A 74 -2.27 -1.29 0.89
CA VAL A 74 -1.82 -2.38 1.76
C VAL A 74 -2.13 -2.03 3.20
N ASP A 75 -2.42 -3.03 4.03
CA ASP A 75 -2.42 -2.89 5.49
C ASP A 75 -3.45 -1.92 6.08
N HIS A 76 -4.39 -1.45 5.25
CA HIS A 76 -5.53 -0.65 5.68
C HIS A 76 -6.61 -0.61 4.58
N ASN A 77 -7.79 -0.15 4.98
CA ASN A 77 -8.90 0.16 4.08
C ASN A 77 -9.69 1.40 4.50
N GLU A 78 -9.80 1.70 5.81
CA GLU A 78 -10.65 2.79 6.27
C GLU A 78 -10.15 4.16 5.74
N ALA A 79 -11.00 4.93 5.04
CA ALA A 79 -10.60 6.13 4.30
C ALA A 79 -9.84 7.17 5.16
N GLN A 80 -10.20 7.31 6.43
CA GLN A 80 -9.55 8.25 7.35
C GLN A 80 -8.10 7.87 7.71
N GLN A 81 -7.69 6.63 7.47
CA GLN A 81 -6.31 6.16 7.63
C GLN A 81 -5.48 6.32 6.35
N SER A 82 -6.12 6.59 5.22
CA SER A 82 -5.51 6.63 3.88
C SER A 82 -5.06 8.05 3.48
N ALA A 83 -4.62 8.23 2.23
CA ALA A 83 -4.27 9.52 1.65
C ALA A 83 -5.39 10.56 1.81
N ASP A 84 -5.07 11.84 1.94
CA ASP A 84 -6.05 12.91 2.18
C ASP A 84 -7.11 13.02 1.07
N ASP A 85 -6.73 12.69 -0.15
CA ASP A 85 -7.52 12.74 -1.38
C ASP A 85 -7.87 11.34 -1.91
N ILE A 86 -7.97 10.34 -1.02
CA ILE A 86 -8.29 8.96 -1.42
C ILE A 86 -9.65 8.84 -2.14
N SER A 87 -10.59 9.75 -1.87
CA SER A 87 -11.88 9.80 -2.57
C SER A 87 -11.78 10.21 -4.03
N ASP A 88 -10.65 10.79 -4.44
CA ASP A 88 -10.46 11.41 -5.75
C ASP A 88 -9.72 10.47 -6.72
N VAL A 89 -9.43 9.24 -6.29
CA VAL A 89 -8.73 8.20 -7.07
C VAL A 89 -9.48 6.87 -7.04
N THR A 90 -9.21 6.03 -8.04
CA THR A 90 -9.74 4.67 -8.12
C THR A 90 -8.86 3.69 -7.34
N ILE A 91 -9.47 2.86 -6.49
CA ILE A 91 -8.76 1.83 -5.73
C ILE A 91 -8.78 0.52 -6.53
N HIS A 92 -7.63 0.13 -7.09
CA HIS A 92 -7.50 -1.09 -7.90
C HIS A 92 -7.34 -2.36 -7.07
N THR A 93 -6.58 -2.28 -5.97
CA THR A 93 -6.26 -3.44 -5.13
C THR A 93 -6.20 -3.06 -3.66
N VAL A 94 -6.71 -3.93 -2.79
CA VAL A 94 -6.51 -3.88 -1.34
C VAL A 94 -5.98 -5.23 -0.86
N ILE A 95 -4.84 -5.22 -0.16
CA ILE A 95 -4.29 -6.38 0.55
C ILE A 95 -4.19 -6.02 2.04
N ASP A 96 -5.01 -6.64 2.89
CA ASP A 96 -5.17 -6.17 4.27
C ASP A 96 -5.44 -7.34 5.23
N HIS A 97 -5.28 -7.12 6.53
CA HIS A 97 -5.62 -8.07 7.58
C HIS A 97 -6.53 -7.47 8.68
N HIS A 98 -6.87 -6.19 8.55
CA HIS A 98 -7.77 -5.48 9.45
C HIS A 98 -9.25 -5.78 9.16
N ARG A 99 -10.11 -5.30 10.07
CA ARG A 99 -11.55 -5.22 9.81
C ARG A 99 -11.83 -4.28 8.64
N ILE A 100 -12.97 -4.45 8.00
CA ILE A 100 -13.43 -3.58 6.91
C ILE A 100 -14.45 -2.58 7.46
N ALA A 101 -14.18 -1.29 7.31
CA ALA A 101 -15.09 -0.20 7.70
C ALA A 101 -14.78 1.07 6.92
N ASN A 102 -15.78 1.95 6.72
CA ASN A 102 -15.59 3.24 6.04
C ASN A 102 -14.82 3.13 4.71
N PHE A 103 -15.11 2.08 3.95
CA PHE A 103 -14.50 1.75 2.67
C PHE A 103 -15.62 1.47 1.66
N GLU A 104 -15.57 2.16 0.53
CA GLU A 104 -16.54 2.03 -0.57
C GLU A 104 -15.82 2.27 -1.90
N THR A 105 -16.24 1.57 -2.94
CA THR A 105 -15.76 1.76 -4.31
C THR A 105 -16.94 1.85 -5.28
N ALA A 106 -16.82 2.71 -6.30
CA ALA A 106 -17.84 2.81 -7.36
C ALA A 106 -17.83 1.59 -8.29
N ASP A 107 -16.65 1.02 -8.54
CA ASP A 107 -16.43 -0.12 -9.42
C ASP A 107 -15.93 -1.35 -8.64
N PRO A 108 -16.05 -2.57 -9.21
CA PRO A 108 -15.38 -3.76 -8.69
C PRO A 108 -13.86 -3.59 -8.63
N LEU A 109 -13.24 -4.16 -7.60
CA LEU A 109 -11.79 -4.17 -7.39
C LEU A 109 -11.29 -5.54 -6.94
N TYR A 110 -9.96 -5.72 -6.91
CA TYR A 110 -9.35 -6.86 -6.24
C TYR A 110 -9.18 -6.58 -4.74
N TYR A 111 -10.00 -7.20 -3.91
CA TYR A 111 -9.89 -7.09 -2.45
C TYR A 111 -9.52 -8.44 -1.85
N ARG A 112 -8.35 -8.54 -1.20
CA ARG A 112 -7.92 -9.74 -0.47
C ARG A 112 -7.58 -9.37 0.97
N ALA A 113 -8.46 -9.76 1.89
CA ALA A 113 -8.15 -9.75 3.30
C ALA A 113 -8.16 -11.15 3.91
N GLU A 114 -7.20 -11.41 4.79
CA GLU A 114 -7.10 -12.65 5.53
C GLU A 114 -6.88 -12.34 7.02
N PRO A 115 -7.54 -13.05 7.94
CA PRO A 115 -7.38 -12.83 9.39
C PRO A 115 -6.06 -13.45 9.90
N VAL A 116 -4.94 -12.92 9.41
CA VAL A 116 -3.57 -13.29 9.77
C VAL A 116 -2.89 -12.14 10.51
N GLY A 117 -1.71 -12.39 11.08
CA GLY A 117 -1.02 -11.40 11.91
C GLY A 117 -0.28 -10.29 11.16
N CYS A 118 -0.17 -10.36 9.83
CA CYS A 118 0.64 -9.43 9.03
C CYS A 118 0.24 -9.47 7.55
N THR A 119 0.14 -8.31 6.92
CA THR A 119 -0.15 -8.14 5.48
C THR A 119 0.92 -8.79 4.61
N ALA A 120 2.19 -8.73 4.99
CA ALA A 120 3.28 -9.41 4.29
C ALA A 120 3.12 -10.95 4.25
N THR A 121 2.39 -11.55 5.18
CA THR A 121 2.04 -13.00 5.13
C THR A 121 1.12 -13.30 3.95
N ILE A 122 0.20 -12.39 3.62
CA ILE A 122 -0.72 -12.52 2.48
C ILE A 122 0.06 -12.33 1.18
N LEU A 123 0.93 -11.31 1.12
CA LEU A 123 1.79 -11.06 -0.03
C LEU A 123 2.72 -12.24 -0.33
N LEU A 124 3.32 -12.86 0.70
CA LEU A 124 4.12 -14.07 0.51
C LEU A 124 3.35 -15.19 -0.21
N LYS A 125 2.04 -15.34 0.04
CA LYS A 125 1.22 -16.35 -0.66
C LYS A 125 0.96 -15.98 -2.12
N LEU A 126 1.02 -14.70 -2.47
CA LEU A 126 0.80 -14.19 -3.83
C LEU A 126 2.02 -14.29 -4.72
N PHE A 127 3.23 -14.38 -4.15
CA PHE A 127 4.49 -14.55 -4.88
C PHE A 127 4.76 -16.00 -5.36
N ASN A 128 3.92 -16.97 -4.97
CA ASN A 128 4.12 -18.40 -5.26
C ASN A 128 3.42 -18.86 -6.53
#